data_AF-A0A2U3GTF9-F1
#
_entry.id   AF-A0A2U3GTF9-F1
#
_cell.length_a   1.000
_cell.length_b   1.000
_cell.length_c   1.000
_cell.angle_alpha   90.00
_cell.angle_beta   90.00
_cell.angle_gamma   90.00
#
_symmetry.space_group_name_H-M   'P 1'
#
loop_
_entity.id
_entity.type
_entity.pdbx_description
1 polymer ?
#
loop_
_entity_poly.entity_id
_entity_poly.type
_entity_poly.pdbx_seq_one_letter_code
_entity_poly.pdbx_strand_id
1 'polypeptide(L)'
;MQHHAATVPGAAWPARWAGALLCLAVAAVHVVDQGGITVTRDPYYIGVAYHVLEIAAVVTAVLLLTGPVRLGWLLAIGVAAGPVLGYVLSRGPGLPYYSDDIGNWTEPLGLASLAVEGALLLLSVPLFVRSLRRRTY
;
A
#
# COMPACT_ATOMS: atom_id res chain seq x y z
N MET A 1 -4.66 -45.32 5.24
CA MET A 1 -4.01 -44.04 5.61
C MET A 1 -4.07 -43.12 4.41
N GLN A 2 -5.09 -42.27 4.32
CA GLN A 2 -5.26 -41.34 3.20
C GLN A 2 -4.57 -40.02 3.56
N HIS A 3 -3.47 -39.72 2.87
CA HIS A 3 -2.82 -38.42 2.93
C HIS A 3 -3.77 -37.37 2.36
N HIS A 4 -4.49 -36.66 3.24
CA HIS A 4 -5.14 -35.40 2.89
C HIS A 4 -4.03 -34.36 2.63
N ALA A 5 -3.51 -34.35 1.40
CA ALA A 5 -2.78 -33.21 0.89
C ALA A 5 -3.79 -32.05 0.80
N ALA A 6 -3.86 -31.25 1.86
CA ALA A 6 -4.59 -30.00 1.86
C ALA A 6 -3.97 -29.10 0.79
N THR A 7 -4.55 -29.11 -0.40
CA THR A 7 -4.17 -28.22 -1.49
C THR A 7 -4.41 -26.80 -1.00
N VAL A 8 -3.34 -26.06 -0.73
CA VAL A 8 -3.43 -24.60 -0.61
C VAL A 8 -4.05 -24.13 -1.92
N PRO A 9 -5.24 -23.49 -1.93
CA PRO A 9 -5.92 -23.16 -3.18
C PRO A 9 -4.98 -22.32 -4.03
N GLY A 10 -4.62 -22.81 -5.23
CA GLY A 10 -3.68 -22.15 -6.13
C GLY A 10 -4.04 -20.69 -6.43
N ALA A 11 -5.30 -20.30 -6.24
CA ALA A 11 -5.80 -18.92 -6.34
C ALA A 11 -5.26 -17.95 -5.25
N ALA A 12 -4.72 -18.45 -4.13
CA ALA A 12 -4.18 -17.59 -3.07
C ALA A 12 -2.83 -16.97 -3.44
N TRP A 13 -1.99 -17.68 -4.20
CA TRP A 13 -0.65 -17.21 -4.57
C TRP A 13 -0.66 -16.07 -5.59
N PRO A 14 -1.44 -16.12 -6.69
CA PRO A 14 -1.57 -14.99 -7.62
C PRO A 14 -2.02 -13.71 -6.91
N ALA A 15 -3.00 -13.80 -6.01
CA ALA A 15 -3.46 -12.66 -5.24
C ALA A 15 -2.34 -12.09 -4.33
N ARG A 16 -1.60 -12.97 -3.63
CA ARG A 16 -0.48 -12.56 -2.77
C ARG A 16 0.64 -11.90 -3.59
N TRP A 17 0.97 -12.45 -4.75
CA TRP A 17 1.94 -11.86 -5.68
C TRP A 17 1.47 -10.51 -6.23
N ALA A 18 0.21 -10.42 -6.66
CA ALA A 18 -0.37 -9.16 -7.12
C ALA A 18 -0.34 -8.08 -6.02
N GLY A 19 -0.74 -8.44 -4.80
CA GLY A 19 -0.67 -7.53 -3.64
C GLY A 19 0.76 -7.11 -3.32
N ALA A 20 1.72 -8.04 -3.36
CA ALA A 20 3.13 -7.72 -3.13
C ALA A 20 3.70 -6.79 -4.21
N LEU A 21 3.43 -7.05 -5.49
CA LEU A 21 3.86 -6.20 -6.61
C LEU A 21 3.24 -4.80 -6.53
N LEU A 22 1.95 -4.70 -6.18
CA LEU A 22 1.29 -3.42 -5.97
C LEU A 22 1.90 -2.66 -4.79
N CYS A 23 2.22 -3.32 -3.67
CA CYS A 23 2.94 -2.66 -2.56
C CYS A 23 4.32 -2.14 -3.01
N LEU A 24 5.07 -2.93 -3.77
CA LEU A 24 6.37 -2.48 -4.29
C LEU A 24 6.23 -1.33 -5.29
N ALA A 25 5.15 -1.30 -6.08
CA ALA A 25 4.83 -0.18 -6.95
C ALA A 25 4.53 1.10 -6.16
N VAL A 26 3.75 1.01 -5.07
CA VAL A 26 3.54 2.15 -4.14
C VAL A 26 4.88 2.65 -3.61
N ALA A 27 5.73 1.77 -3.08
CA ALA A 27 7.05 2.15 -2.59
C ALA A 27 7.89 2.85 -3.69
N ALA A 28 7.91 2.32 -4.90
CA ALA A 28 8.67 2.89 -6.01
C ALA A 28 8.17 4.29 -6.41
N VAL A 29 6.84 4.46 -6.53
CA VAL A 29 6.23 5.76 -6.86
C VAL A 29 6.59 6.81 -5.81
N HIS A 30 6.46 6.48 -4.53
CA HIS A 30 6.78 7.41 -3.45
C HIS A 30 8.27 7.71 -3.32
N VAL A 31 9.15 6.75 -3.59
CA VAL A 31 10.59 6.99 -3.68
C VAL A 31 10.90 7.99 -4.79
N VAL A 32 10.28 7.83 -5.97
CA VAL A 32 10.46 8.77 -7.08
C VAL A 32 9.93 10.15 -6.71
N ASP A 33 8.73 10.21 -6.14
CA ASP A 33 8.05 11.46 -5.79
C ASP A 33 8.78 12.26 -4.69
N GLN A 34 9.45 11.60 -3.74
CA GLN A 34 10.29 12.31 -2.77
C GLN A 34 11.66 12.76 -3.32
N GLY A 35 12.06 12.29 -4.50
CA GLY A 35 13.36 12.58 -5.11
C GLY A 35 14.45 11.52 -4.88
N GLY A 36 14.09 10.31 -4.41
CA GLY A 36 14.97 9.16 -4.26
C GLY A 36 15.15 8.69 -2.81
N ILE A 37 15.75 7.50 -2.64
CA ILE A 37 15.84 6.80 -1.35
C ILE A 37 16.69 7.50 -0.27
N THR A 38 17.54 8.46 -0.66
CA THR A 38 18.43 9.21 0.24
C THR A 38 17.94 10.63 0.50
N VAL A 39 16.83 11.04 -0.12
CA VAL A 39 16.25 12.37 0.03
C VAL A 39 15.18 12.30 1.10
N THR A 40 15.06 13.35 1.91
CA THR A 40 13.96 13.51 2.85
C THR A 40 13.27 14.84 2.54
N ARG A 41 11.98 14.78 2.21
CA ARG A 41 11.18 15.94 1.80
C ARG A 41 10.95 16.92 2.96
N ASP A 42 10.97 18.22 2.64
CA ASP A 42 10.55 19.29 3.54
C ASP A 42 9.04 19.58 3.36
N PRO A 43 8.28 19.82 4.44
CA PRO A 43 8.67 19.81 5.85
C PRO A 43 9.03 18.41 6.33
N TYR A 44 9.99 18.32 7.25
CA TYR A 44 10.60 17.05 7.70
C TYR A 44 9.60 15.93 8.05
N TYR A 45 8.45 16.27 8.65
CA TYR A 45 7.44 15.27 9.00
C TYR A 45 6.79 14.61 7.78
N ILE A 46 6.71 15.31 6.63
CA ILE A 46 6.27 14.75 5.36
C ILE A 46 7.33 13.77 4.86
N GLY A 47 8.60 14.15 4.85
CA GLY A 47 9.69 13.22 4.49
C GLY A 47 9.71 11.95 5.33
N VAL A 48 9.48 12.06 6.65
CA VAL A 48 9.32 10.88 7.52
C VAL A 48 8.13 10.03 7.11
N ALA A 49 6.98 10.63 6.76
CA ALA A 49 5.80 9.90 6.31
C ALA A 49 6.07 9.09 5.02
N TYR A 50 6.83 9.66 4.07
CA TYR A 50 7.27 8.94 2.86
C TYR A 50 8.11 7.71 3.21
N HIS A 51 9.16 7.87 4.03
CA HIS A 51 10.00 6.75 4.43
C HIS A 51 9.23 5.66 5.18
N VAL A 52 8.33 6.04 6.09
CA VAL A 52 7.48 5.09 6.82
C VAL A 52 6.61 4.29 5.85
N LEU A 53 5.98 4.96 4.88
CA LEU A 53 5.16 4.33 3.86
C LEU A 53 5.96 3.35 3.00
N GLU A 54 7.14 3.75 2.53
CA GLU A 54 8.00 2.94 1.68
C GLU A 54 8.46 1.65 2.39
N ILE A 55 8.92 1.80 3.64
CA ILE A 55 9.32 0.66 4.47
C ILE A 55 8.10 -0.23 4.75
N ALA A 56 6.96 0.36 5.12
CA ALA A 56 5.73 -0.38 5.38
C ALA A 56 5.26 -1.16 4.14
N ALA A 57 5.38 -0.59 2.95
CA ALA A 57 5.02 -1.23 1.69
C ALA A 57 5.93 -2.44 1.39
N VAL A 58 7.25 -2.31 1.57
CA VAL A 58 8.19 -3.43 1.41
C VAL A 58 7.93 -4.53 2.44
N VAL A 59 7.75 -4.16 3.71
CA VAL A 59 7.40 -5.12 4.78
C VAL A 59 6.10 -5.84 4.46
N THR A 60 5.08 -5.11 3.97
CA THR A 60 3.80 -5.68 3.58
C THR A 60 3.96 -6.71 2.47
N ALA A 61 4.76 -6.42 1.44
CA ALA A 61 5.06 -7.36 0.37
C ALA A 61 5.72 -8.65 0.92
N VAL A 62 6.69 -8.52 1.82
CA VAL A 62 7.33 -9.67 2.48
C VAL A 62 6.33 -10.49 3.29
N LEU A 63 5.46 -9.86 4.08
CA LEU A 63 4.44 -10.56 4.87
C LEU A 63 3.42 -11.28 3.98
N LEU A 64 3.03 -10.65 2.87
CA LEU A 64 2.15 -11.27 1.88
C LEU A 64 2.81 -12.51 1.27
N LEU A 65 4.12 -12.57 1.07
CA LEU A 65 4.80 -13.72 0.46
C LEU A 65 5.23 -14.80 1.47
N THR A 66 5.54 -14.43 2.71
CA THR A 66 6.13 -15.34 3.71
C THR A 66 5.12 -16.12 4.55
N GLY A 67 3.86 -15.67 4.69
CA GLY A 67 2.82 -16.44 5.40
C GLY A 67 1.96 -15.69 6.42
N PRO A 68 2.35 -14.53 6.98
CA PRO A 68 1.48 -13.68 7.83
C PRO A 68 0.38 -12.96 7.04
N VAL A 69 -0.32 -13.69 6.17
CA VAL A 69 -1.16 -13.14 5.07
C VAL A 69 -2.27 -12.22 5.58
N ARG A 70 -2.87 -12.51 6.74
CA ARG A 70 -3.90 -11.63 7.33
C ARG A 70 -3.32 -10.27 7.75
N LEU A 71 -2.15 -10.26 8.39
CA LEU A 71 -1.46 -9.02 8.74
C LEU A 71 -0.99 -8.30 7.48
N GLY A 72 -0.48 -9.03 6.49
CA GLY A 72 -0.12 -8.48 5.17
C GLY A 72 -1.30 -7.79 4.50
N TRP A 73 -2.50 -8.39 4.47
CA TRP A 73 -3.67 -7.73 3.89
C TRP A 73 -4.14 -6.51 4.69
N LEU A 74 -4.04 -6.53 6.02
CA LEU A 74 -4.37 -5.37 6.84
C LEU A 74 -3.41 -4.21 6.57
N LEU A 75 -2.11 -4.49 6.51
CA LEU A 75 -1.10 -3.46 6.22
C LEU A 75 -1.22 -2.95 4.79
N ALA A 76 -1.56 -3.80 3.82
CA ALA A 76 -1.81 -3.38 2.43
C ALA A 76 -2.95 -2.37 2.33
N ILE A 77 -4.00 -2.50 3.14
CA ILE A 77 -5.06 -1.48 3.22
C ILE A 77 -4.49 -0.15 3.72
N GLY A 78 -3.64 -0.17 4.74
CA GLY A 78 -2.99 1.04 5.26
C GLY A 78 -2.03 1.69 4.25
N VAL A 79 -1.19 0.89 3.60
CA VAL A 79 -0.25 1.31 2.55
C VAL A 79 -0.98 1.96 1.38
N ALA A 80 -2.19 1.52 1.06
CA ALA A 80 -2.97 2.10 -0.02
C ALA A 80 -3.83 3.29 0.42
N ALA A 81 -4.45 3.23 1.60
CA ALA A 81 -5.29 4.31 2.11
C ALA A 81 -4.48 5.55 2.52
N GLY A 82 -3.27 5.36 3.05
CA GLY A 82 -2.40 6.45 3.50
C GLY A 82 -2.12 7.48 2.40
N PRO A 83 -1.58 7.07 1.24
CA PRO A 83 -1.32 7.97 0.10
C PRO A 83 -2.58 8.62 -0.45
N VAL A 84 -3.68 7.88 -0.57
CA VAL A 84 -4.97 8.45 -1.04
C VAL A 84 -5.42 9.57 -0.12
N LEU A 85 -5.34 9.38 1.20
CA LEU A 85 -5.63 10.43 2.18
C LEU A 85 -4.63 11.58 2.08
N GLY A 86 -3.34 11.28 1.98
CA GLY A 86 -2.29 12.28 1.80
C GLY A 86 -2.52 13.14 0.56
N TYR A 87 -2.92 12.53 -0.55
CA TYR A 87 -3.25 13.19 -1.81
C TYR A 87 -4.41 14.17 -1.66
N VAL A 88 -5.51 13.71 -1.07
CA VAL A 88 -6.71 14.55 -0.86
C VAL A 88 -6.42 15.69 0.11
N LEU A 89 -5.68 15.42 1.19
CA LEU A 89 -5.36 16.44 2.20
C LEU A 89 -4.38 17.47 1.67
N SER A 90 -3.32 17.07 0.95
CA SER A 90 -2.35 18.01 0.40
C SER A 90 -2.92 18.90 -0.71
N ARG A 91 -3.84 18.37 -1.52
CA ARG A 91 -4.41 19.08 -2.68
C ARG A 91 -5.72 19.80 -2.38
N GLY A 92 -6.39 19.44 -1.30
CA GLY A 92 -7.60 20.09 -0.80
C GLY A 92 -7.27 21.20 0.20
N PRO A 93 -7.37 20.94 1.52
CA PRO A 93 -7.10 21.95 2.54
C PRO A 93 -5.62 22.33 2.70
N GLY A 94 -4.70 21.50 2.20
CA GLY A 94 -3.28 21.57 2.53
C GLY A 94 -2.96 20.90 3.86
N LEU A 95 -1.68 20.74 4.15
CA LEU A 95 -1.15 20.21 5.40
C LEU A 95 -0.31 21.29 6.11
N PRO A 96 -0.08 21.20 7.44
CA PRO A 96 0.72 22.19 8.16
C PRO A 96 2.10 22.39 7.53
N TYR A 97 2.42 23.61 7.12
CA TYR A 97 3.69 23.93 6.43
C TYR A 97 3.92 23.15 5.12
N TYR A 98 2.85 22.62 4.52
CA TYR A 98 2.88 21.88 3.24
C TYR A 98 1.62 22.20 2.44
N SER A 99 1.69 23.28 1.66
CA SER A 99 0.55 23.84 0.90
C SER A 99 0.82 23.99 -0.60
N ASP A 100 2.01 23.62 -1.06
CA ASP A 100 2.44 23.88 -2.43
C ASP A 100 1.65 23.08 -3.47
N ASP A 101 1.05 21.96 -3.05
CA ASP A 101 0.25 21.08 -3.91
C ASP A 101 -1.25 21.44 -3.95
N ILE A 102 -1.71 22.49 -3.25
CA ILE A 102 -3.13 22.84 -3.21
C ILE A 102 -3.63 23.11 -4.64
N GLY A 103 -4.71 22.44 -5.03
CA GLY A 103 -5.30 22.53 -6.37
C GLY A 103 -4.61 21.69 -7.45
N ASN A 104 -3.45 21.08 -7.18
CA ASN A 104 -2.72 20.25 -8.14
C ASN A 104 -3.30 18.82 -8.26
N TRP A 105 -4.58 18.72 -8.59
CA TRP A 105 -5.35 17.46 -8.65
C TRP A 105 -5.02 16.57 -9.85
N THR A 106 -4.31 17.09 -10.84
CA THR A 106 -4.02 16.38 -12.10
C THR A 106 -2.54 16.10 -12.29
N GLU A 107 -1.74 16.22 -11.22
CA GLU A 107 -0.32 15.86 -11.24
C GLU A 107 -0.14 14.43 -11.76
N PRO A 108 0.54 14.22 -12.91
CA PRO A 108 0.63 12.90 -13.54
C PRO A 108 1.14 11.79 -12.62
N LEU A 109 2.19 12.06 -11.83
CA LEU A 109 2.73 11.05 -10.91
C LEU A 109 1.76 10.71 -9.79
N GLY A 110 1.04 11.73 -9.29
CA GLY A 110 0.02 11.56 -8.27
C GLY A 110 -1.19 10.76 -8.77
N LEU A 111 -1.64 10.99 -10.01
CA LEU A 111 -2.69 10.18 -10.64
C LEU A 111 -2.25 8.73 -10.87
N ALA A 112 -0.99 8.52 -11.26
CA ALA A 112 -0.42 7.18 -11.40
C ALA A 112 -0.37 6.46 -10.05
N SER A 113 0.02 7.15 -8.98
CA SER A 113 -0.06 6.65 -7.59
C SER A 113 -1.48 6.19 -7.28
N LEU A 114 -2.47 7.08 -7.44
CA LEU A 114 -3.87 6.79 -7.10
C LEU A 114 -4.42 5.55 -7.80
N ALA A 115 -4.00 5.29 -9.04
CA ALA A 115 -4.38 4.07 -9.75
C ALA A 115 -3.79 2.81 -9.09
N VAL A 116 -2.52 2.85 -8.67
CA VAL A 116 -1.84 1.76 -7.95
C VAL A 116 -2.47 1.53 -6.58
N GLU A 117 -2.65 2.59 -5.78
CA GLU A 117 -3.29 2.47 -4.47
C GLU A 117 -4.74 2.03 -4.57
N GLY A 118 -5.49 2.54 -5.56
CA GLY A 118 -6.86 2.13 -5.83
C GLY A 118 -6.96 0.63 -6.14
N ALA A 119 -6.08 0.12 -7.00
CA ALA A 119 -6.00 -1.31 -7.30
C ALA A 119 -5.63 -2.12 -6.05
N LEU A 120 -4.69 -1.63 -5.22
CA LEU A 120 -4.30 -2.30 -3.97
C LEU A 120 -5.46 -2.33 -2.96
N LEU A 121 -6.24 -1.26 -2.82
CA LEU A 121 -7.44 -1.24 -1.97
C LEU A 121 -8.50 -2.23 -2.44
N LEU A 122 -8.82 -2.20 -3.74
CA LEU A 122 -9.81 -3.09 -4.35
C LEU A 122 -9.43 -4.58 -4.18
N LEU A 123 -8.14 -4.89 -4.17
CA LEU A 123 -7.64 -6.25 -3.94
C LEU A 123 -7.62 -6.60 -2.44
N SER A 124 -7.07 -5.72 -1.61
CA SER A 124 -6.75 -6.03 -0.21
C SER A 124 -7.98 -6.08 0.70
N VAL A 125 -8.95 -5.18 0.54
CA VAL A 125 -10.13 -5.10 1.40
C VAL A 125 -10.95 -6.40 1.37
N PRO A 126 -11.36 -6.94 0.21
CA PRO A 126 -12.14 -8.18 0.15
C PRO A 126 -11.37 -9.39 0.71
N LEU A 127 -10.06 -9.46 0.46
CA LEU A 127 -9.21 -10.57 0.93
C LEU A 127 -8.99 -10.52 2.44
N PHE A 128 -8.82 -9.33 3.01
CA PHE A 128 -8.79 -9.15 4.46
C PHE A 128 -10.13 -9.58 5.08
N VAL A 129 -11.26 -9.10 4.57
CA VAL A 129 -12.61 -9.45 5.09
C VAL A 129 -12.86 -10.96 5.01
N ARG A 130 -12.48 -11.61 3.89
CA ARG A 130 -12.57 -13.07 3.74
C ARG A 130 -11.72 -13.80 4.77
N SER A 131 -10.54 -13.28 5.12
CA SER A 131 -9.66 -13.86 6.14
C SER A 131 -10.26 -13.80 7.56
N LEU A 132 -11.11 -12.80 7.84
CA LEU A 132 -11.84 -12.70 9.11
C LEU A 132 -12.88 -13.82 9.24
N ARG A 133 -13.66 -14.06 8.18
CA ARG A 133 -14.76 -15.04 8.16
C ARG A 133 -14.29 -16.48 8.30
N ARG A 134 -13.05 -16.79 7.91
CA ARG A 134 -12.45 -18.14 8.06
C ARG A 134 -12.05 -18.48 9.49
N ARG A 135 -12.05 -17.52 10.42
CA ARG A 135 -11.64 -17.74 11.82
C ARG A 135 -12.81 -18.15 12.73
N THR A 136 -14.04 -18.06 12.24
CA THR A 136 -15.27 -18.20 13.04
C THR A 136 -15.93 -19.58 12.90
N TYR A 137 -15.28 -20.52 12.22
CA TYR A 137 -15.62 -21.95 12.14
C TYR A 137 -14.41 -22.77 12.56
#